data_AF-A0A9C9GJS8-F1
#
_entry.id   AF-A0A9C9GJS8-F1
#
_cell.length_a   1.000
_cell.length_b   1.000
_cell.length_c   1.000
_cell.angle_alpha   90.00
_cell.angle_beta   90.00
_cell.angle_gamma   90.00
#
_symmetry.space_group_name_H-M   'P 1'
#
loop_
_entity.id
_entity.type
_entity.pdbx_description
1 polymer ?
#
loop_
_entity_poly.entity_id
_entity_poly.type
_entity_poly.pdbx_seq_one_letter_code
_entity_poly.pdbx_strand_id
1 'polypeptide(L)'
;MMYFYRLLPFLCLSFVMACSGSGSGGGAAPTASDLDNGSVETCYDVRISYTASNQLKNICTTREFGGFNGLGVSRFMRFSLGSAATVSINVSRTSGLDPADPDLVLYRNGQIIQMADSVQFNDEAMTTALAAGNYVVLLNEYVYSAFNNKSQGSTAVSIKQNETVIPGLQKKLVSDNNIQSKNDSTCDTTNEIAVSGFALFERVTPSFIPASGVSLDYPGAQIQPIQQAVVEVICNNGVYSSTISAADGSYSLALPSGQQSIVRVRAQMLQTGTPNWNISIVDNTTSGQPVYVMDSQPFISTVDQAGMNLQADSGWDNNFLRYTGPRVAAPFAILDSVRKAKDKVLAESASLSFPELKINWSVNNTTSPLGTLESGAIESSFFDGNEIYLLGAADNDTDEYDEHVIIHEWGHYFEDFFSRSDSIGGVHSFGDILDPRVVFGEGFGNALSAMITDDPLYIDTNGRQQNDGFTINLENNICMNAGWYSECSIQSVLYDIYDADNDMQDSVSMGFSPVFNVLQVAQKNTAALTTIFSFIKALKDQNPANANAIDALTSGQSIDPILDIYGTSQFSNDPGATDQLPVYEIY
;
A
#
# COMPACT_ATOMS: atom_id res chain seq x y z
N MET A 1 8.38 9.34 1.74
CA MET A 1 7.95 10.55 1.00
C MET A 1 6.45 10.34 0.86
N MET A 2 5.61 10.80 1.79
CA MET A 2 5.26 12.23 1.81
C MET A 2 6.06 12.95 0.74
N TYR A 3 5.58 12.91 -0.50
CA TYR A 3 5.56 14.19 -1.19
C TYR A 3 4.54 15.01 -0.39
N PHE A 4 4.93 15.66 0.72
CA PHE A 4 5.47 17.00 0.60
C PHE A 4 5.47 17.46 -0.86
N TYR A 5 4.32 18.02 -1.24
CA TYR A 5 4.32 19.38 -1.73
C TYR A 5 5.58 20.12 -1.21
N ARG A 6 6.51 20.38 -2.12
CA ARG A 6 7.32 21.59 -1.99
C ARG A 6 6.38 22.78 -2.17
N LEU A 7 5.67 23.13 -1.10
CA LEU A 7 5.27 24.51 -0.91
C LEU A 7 6.54 25.28 -0.57
N LEU A 8 7.00 26.08 -1.53
CA LEU A 8 7.84 27.24 -1.20
C LEU A 8 7.12 28.06 -0.11
N PRO A 9 7.85 28.66 0.83
CA PRO A 9 7.24 29.56 1.79
C PRO A 9 6.94 30.88 1.06
N PHE A 10 5.70 31.05 0.59
CA PHE A 10 5.17 32.40 0.44
C PHE A 10 4.59 32.84 1.78
N LEU A 11 5.36 33.70 2.44
CA LEU A 11 4.89 34.55 3.52
C LEU A 11 3.65 35.31 3.01
N CYS A 12 2.46 34.93 3.47
CA CYS A 12 1.33 35.86 3.52
C CYS A 12 0.81 35.88 4.95
N LEU A 13 1.35 36.84 5.70
CA LEU A 13 0.93 37.17 7.04
C LEU A 13 -0.51 37.71 6.98
N SER A 14 -1.49 36.91 7.39
CA SER A 14 -2.86 37.40 7.59
C SER A 14 -3.28 37.12 9.02
N PHE A 15 -2.99 38.09 9.88
CA PHE A 15 -3.58 38.22 11.20
C PHE A 15 -5.11 38.20 11.09
N VAL A 16 -5.77 37.30 11.82
CA VAL A 16 -7.19 37.46 12.15
C VAL A 16 -7.26 38.59 13.18
N MET A 17 -7.59 39.78 12.72
CA MET A 17 -8.12 40.84 13.57
C MET A 17 -9.44 41.30 12.97
N ALA A 18 -10.52 40.97 13.66
CA ALA A 18 -11.84 41.50 13.39
C ALA A 18 -11.81 43.02 13.56
N CYS A 19 -12.06 43.75 12.48
CA CYS A 19 -12.58 45.10 12.52
C CYS A 19 -13.39 45.38 11.24
N SER A 20 -14.65 45.77 11.46
CA SER A 20 -15.60 46.28 10.48
C SER A 20 -15.01 47.36 9.55
N GLY A 21 -15.19 47.21 8.24
CA GLY A 21 -14.88 48.24 7.25
C GLY A 21 -15.20 47.79 5.82
N SER A 22 -16.18 48.43 5.19
CA SER A 22 -16.65 48.25 3.82
C SER A 22 -15.59 48.48 2.73
N GLY A 23 -15.52 47.62 1.70
CA GLY A 23 -14.92 47.97 0.40
C GLY A 23 -14.37 46.84 -0.48
N SER A 24 -15.06 46.63 -1.63
CA SER A 24 -14.64 46.02 -2.92
C SER A 24 -14.20 44.55 -2.99
N GLY A 25 -15.02 43.75 -3.69
CA GLY A 25 -14.85 42.31 -3.92
C GLY A 25 -13.62 41.91 -4.75
N GLY A 26 -12.90 40.91 -4.23
CA GLY A 26 -12.27 39.86 -5.02
C GLY A 26 -12.93 38.56 -4.55
N GLY A 27 -13.73 37.92 -5.41
CA GLY A 27 -14.36 36.64 -5.08
C GLY A 27 -13.33 35.54 -5.01
N ALA A 28 -13.51 34.57 -4.11
CA ALA A 28 -12.74 33.33 -4.13
C ALA A 28 -12.91 32.62 -5.49
N ALA A 29 -11.88 31.91 -5.96
CA ALA A 29 -12.01 31.05 -7.13
C ALA A 29 -13.11 30.00 -6.88
N PRO A 30 -13.93 29.65 -7.89
CA PRO A 30 -14.97 28.64 -7.73
C PRO A 30 -14.36 27.28 -7.41
N THR A 31 -15.06 26.52 -6.57
CA THR A 31 -14.72 25.14 -6.23
C THR A 31 -15.16 24.17 -7.33
N ALA A 32 -14.68 22.93 -7.34
CA ALA A 32 -15.17 21.90 -8.26
C ALA A 32 -16.70 21.74 -8.19
N SER A 33 -17.30 21.84 -7.00
CA SER A 33 -18.75 21.83 -6.80
C SER A 33 -19.47 23.05 -7.40
N ASP A 34 -18.81 24.20 -7.49
CA ASP A 34 -19.39 25.38 -8.15
C ASP A 34 -19.37 25.24 -9.68
N LEU A 35 -18.43 24.46 -10.21
CA LEU A 35 -18.23 24.23 -11.65
C LEU A 35 -19.06 23.06 -12.20
N ASP A 36 -19.44 22.11 -11.34
CA ASP A 36 -20.15 20.90 -11.75
C ASP A 36 -21.58 21.20 -12.24
N ASN A 37 -21.79 21.11 -13.56
CA ASN A 37 -23.09 21.28 -14.20
C ASN A 37 -23.81 19.97 -14.52
N GLY A 38 -23.29 18.83 -14.03
CA GLY A 38 -23.83 17.50 -14.33
C GLY A 38 -23.28 16.84 -15.60
N SER A 39 -22.37 17.49 -16.35
CA SER A 39 -21.75 16.84 -17.53
C SER A 39 -20.97 15.59 -17.13
N VAL A 40 -21.18 14.49 -17.82
CA VAL A 40 -20.44 13.23 -17.60
C VAL A 40 -19.13 13.20 -18.37
N GLU A 41 -19.08 13.88 -19.51
CA GLU A 41 -17.94 13.92 -20.42
C GLU A 41 -17.60 15.37 -20.77
N THR A 42 -16.32 15.68 -20.89
CA THR A 42 -15.79 16.98 -21.33
C THR A 42 -14.66 16.76 -22.31
N CYS A 43 -14.72 17.43 -23.47
CA CYS A 43 -13.79 17.23 -24.57
C CYS A 43 -12.95 18.46 -24.84
N TYR A 44 -11.75 18.20 -25.35
CA TYR A 44 -10.70 19.18 -25.51
C TYR A 44 -9.95 19.00 -26.83
N ASP A 45 -9.71 20.11 -27.50
CA ASP A 45 -8.73 20.20 -28.58
C ASP A 45 -7.33 20.29 -27.97
N VAL A 46 -6.58 19.18 -28.07
CA VAL A 46 -5.22 19.05 -27.53
C VAL A 46 -4.20 19.12 -28.66
N ARG A 47 -3.37 20.17 -28.62
CA ARG A 47 -2.29 20.43 -29.57
C ARG A 47 -0.93 20.20 -28.94
N ILE A 48 -0.15 19.27 -29.49
CA ILE A 48 1.27 19.09 -29.18
C ILE A 48 2.11 19.54 -30.37
N SER A 49 3.02 20.49 -30.12
CA SER A 49 3.81 21.13 -31.17
C SER A 49 5.28 21.27 -30.79
N TYR A 50 6.16 21.01 -31.75
CA TYR A 50 7.61 21.18 -31.67
C TYR A 50 8.18 21.36 -33.08
N THR A 51 9.47 21.64 -33.24
CA THR A 51 10.08 22.02 -34.52
C THR A 51 9.78 21.07 -35.70
N ALA A 52 9.49 19.79 -35.42
CA ALA A 52 9.24 18.76 -36.43
C ALA A 52 7.78 18.26 -36.48
N SER A 53 6.88 18.73 -35.60
CA SER A 53 5.48 18.25 -35.56
C SER A 53 4.54 19.31 -35.00
N ASN A 54 3.31 19.35 -35.49
CA ASN A 54 2.24 20.17 -34.93
C ASN A 54 0.92 19.41 -35.13
N GLN A 55 0.57 18.57 -34.16
CA GLN A 55 -0.60 17.72 -34.22
C GLN A 55 -1.68 18.22 -33.27
N LEU A 56 -2.93 18.11 -33.73
CA LEU A 56 -4.13 18.47 -32.99
C LEU A 56 -5.07 17.26 -33.00
N LYS A 57 -5.55 16.86 -31.83
CA LYS A 57 -6.59 15.84 -31.68
C LYS A 57 -7.62 16.31 -30.68
N ASN A 58 -8.84 15.80 -30.80
CA ASN A 58 -9.90 16.03 -29.83
C ASN A 58 -9.93 14.84 -28.85
N ILE A 59 -9.81 15.11 -27.55
CA ILE A 59 -9.71 14.10 -26.49
C ILE A 59 -10.74 14.42 -25.42
N CYS A 60 -11.49 13.39 -24.98
CA CYS A 60 -12.53 13.54 -23.97
C CYS A 60 -12.14 12.86 -22.66
N THR A 61 -12.26 13.59 -21.55
CA THR A 61 -12.24 13.04 -20.19
C THR A 61 -13.68 12.77 -19.75
N THR A 62 -13.88 11.78 -18.88
CA THR A 62 -15.21 11.39 -18.40
C THR A 62 -15.19 10.97 -16.94
N ARG A 63 -16.33 11.10 -16.28
CA ARG A 63 -16.61 10.55 -14.94
C ARG A 63 -17.65 9.43 -14.97
N GLU A 64 -17.85 8.80 -16.13
CA GLU A 64 -18.82 7.71 -16.32
C GLU A 64 -18.67 6.60 -15.27
N PHE A 65 -17.42 6.27 -14.91
CA PHE A 65 -17.10 5.20 -13.96
C PHE A 65 -16.71 5.69 -12.56
N GLY A 66 -16.91 6.96 -12.27
CA GLY A 66 -16.46 7.57 -11.02
C GLY A 66 -15.64 8.84 -11.24
N GLY A 67 -15.44 9.60 -10.18
CA GLY A 67 -14.43 10.68 -10.14
C GLY A 67 -13.07 10.14 -9.68
N PHE A 68 -12.07 11.03 -9.61
CA PHE A 68 -10.68 10.78 -9.20
C PHE A 68 -9.99 9.58 -9.87
N ASN A 69 -10.28 8.35 -9.41
CA ASN A 69 -9.68 7.09 -9.86
C ASN A 69 -10.57 6.27 -10.82
N GLY A 70 -11.74 6.77 -11.19
CA GLY A 70 -12.58 6.15 -12.23
C GLY A 70 -11.90 6.15 -13.60
N LEU A 71 -12.16 5.12 -14.41
CA LEU A 71 -11.62 5.05 -15.76
C LEU A 71 -12.10 6.25 -16.60
N GLY A 72 -11.19 6.85 -17.36
CA GLY A 72 -11.48 7.96 -18.28
C GLY A 72 -11.39 9.35 -17.66
N VAL A 73 -11.24 9.45 -16.33
CA VAL A 73 -10.94 10.74 -15.66
C VAL A 73 -9.58 11.25 -16.11
N SER A 74 -8.59 10.36 -16.16
CA SER A 74 -7.27 10.61 -16.75
C SER A 74 -7.22 10.07 -18.18
N ARG A 75 -6.81 10.91 -19.14
CA ARG A 75 -6.51 10.49 -20.52
C ARG A 75 -5.02 10.62 -20.81
N PHE A 76 -4.46 9.59 -21.43
CA PHE A 76 -3.02 9.54 -21.71
C PHE A 76 -2.72 9.78 -23.19
N MET A 77 -1.66 10.54 -23.43
CA MET A 77 -1.10 10.76 -24.75
C MET A 77 0.39 10.47 -24.70
N ARG A 78 1.00 10.14 -25.84
CA ARG A 78 2.44 9.89 -25.94
C ARG A 78 3.03 10.49 -27.20
N PHE A 79 4.26 10.97 -27.09
CA PHE A 79 5.06 11.41 -28.24
C PHE A 79 6.54 11.10 -28.03
N SER A 80 7.30 11.10 -29.13
CA SER A 80 8.74 10.82 -29.11
C SER A 80 9.52 11.95 -29.79
N LEU A 81 10.64 12.34 -29.17
CA LEU A 81 11.56 13.33 -29.71
C LEU A 81 12.85 12.66 -30.18
N GLY A 82 13.19 12.80 -31.46
CA GLY A 82 14.46 12.31 -32.01
C GLY A 82 15.69 13.13 -31.61
N SER A 83 15.48 14.40 -31.20
CA SER A 83 16.50 15.31 -30.71
C SER A 83 15.89 16.25 -29.66
N ALA A 84 16.73 16.94 -28.88
CA ALA A 84 16.22 17.96 -27.96
C ALA A 84 15.42 19.03 -28.73
N ALA A 85 14.27 19.43 -28.17
CA ALA A 85 13.36 20.40 -28.77
C ALA A 85 12.55 21.13 -27.69
N THR A 86 12.13 22.35 -27.99
CA THR A 86 11.08 23.02 -27.22
C THR A 86 9.73 22.49 -27.68
N VAL A 87 8.94 21.98 -26.73
CA VAL A 87 7.60 21.44 -26.96
C VAL A 87 6.57 22.34 -26.31
N SER A 88 5.51 22.67 -27.04
CA SER A 88 4.34 23.40 -26.55
C SER A 88 3.12 22.49 -26.63
N ILE A 89 2.44 22.32 -25.50
CA ILE A 89 1.20 21.57 -25.33
C ILE A 89 0.12 22.58 -24.97
N ASN A 90 -0.98 22.62 -25.72
CA ASN A 90 -2.10 23.52 -25.47
C ASN A 90 -3.39 22.69 -25.52
N VAL A 91 -4.29 22.96 -24.59
CA VAL A 91 -5.58 22.31 -24.43
C VAL A 91 -6.63 23.40 -24.42
N SER A 92 -7.66 23.24 -25.25
CA SER A 92 -8.80 24.16 -25.30
C SER A 92 -10.09 23.38 -25.34
N ARG A 93 -11.02 23.69 -24.44
CA ARG A 93 -12.30 23.01 -24.31
C ARG A 93 -13.13 23.14 -25.59
N THR A 94 -13.73 22.04 -26.01
CA THR A 94 -14.66 21.98 -27.15
C THR A 94 -16.11 21.68 -26.75
N SER A 95 -16.33 20.89 -25.69
CA SER A 95 -17.67 20.49 -25.23
C SER A 95 -17.64 20.00 -23.78
N GLY A 96 -18.83 19.81 -23.16
CA GLY A 96 -18.97 19.30 -21.78
C GLY A 96 -19.18 20.41 -20.76
N LEU A 97 -18.53 20.31 -19.60
CA LEU A 97 -18.54 21.30 -18.50
C LEU A 97 -18.34 22.73 -19.03
N ASP A 98 -19.03 23.74 -18.50
CA ASP A 98 -18.87 25.13 -18.94
C ASP A 98 -19.08 26.11 -17.75
N PRO A 99 -18.00 26.71 -17.21
CA PRO A 99 -16.62 26.51 -17.62
C PRO A 99 -16.07 25.12 -17.24
N ALA A 100 -15.06 24.66 -17.97
CA ALA A 100 -14.26 23.48 -17.64
C ALA A 100 -12.86 23.89 -17.13
N ASP A 101 -12.13 22.99 -16.49
CA ASP A 101 -10.83 23.28 -15.87
C ASP A 101 -9.83 22.15 -16.15
N PRO A 102 -9.24 22.13 -17.37
CA PRO A 102 -8.31 21.08 -17.77
C PRO A 102 -6.95 21.22 -17.09
N ASP A 103 -6.46 20.13 -16.51
CA ASP A 103 -5.12 20.03 -15.97
C ASP A 103 -4.23 19.14 -16.85
N LEU A 104 -2.93 19.44 -16.86
CA LEU A 104 -1.93 18.71 -17.62
C LEU A 104 -0.75 18.26 -16.76
N VAL A 105 -0.32 17.01 -16.96
CA VAL A 105 0.93 16.51 -16.39
C VAL A 105 1.79 15.86 -17.47
N LEU A 106 3.04 16.32 -17.60
CA LEU A 106 4.02 15.77 -18.52
C LEU A 106 4.99 14.85 -17.77
N TYR A 107 5.11 13.62 -18.24
CA TYR A 107 5.97 12.58 -17.68
C TYR A 107 7.10 12.18 -18.63
N ARG A 108 8.19 11.71 -18.02
CA ARG A 108 9.24 10.93 -18.67
C ARG A 108 9.64 9.77 -17.77
N ASN A 109 9.46 8.53 -18.24
CA ASN A 109 9.76 7.31 -17.47
C ASN A 109 9.10 7.32 -16.07
N GLY A 110 7.80 7.62 -16.00
CA GLY A 110 7.05 7.75 -14.73
C GLY A 110 7.35 9.02 -13.91
N GLN A 111 8.43 9.75 -14.20
CA GLN A 111 8.75 10.98 -13.48
C GLN A 111 8.08 12.20 -14.07
N ILE A 112 7.47 13.01 -13.21
CA ILE A 112 6.85 14.29 -13.59
C ILE A 112 7.93 15.29 -13.97
N ILE A 113 7.84 15.81 -15.19
CA ILE A 113 8.71 16.86 -15.73
C ILE A 113 8.10 18.24 -15.50
N GLN A 114 6.80 18.37 -15.75
CA GLN A 114 6.08 19.62 -15.59
C GLN A 114 4.59 19.34 -15.38
N MET A 115 3.95 20.17 -14.56
CA MET A 115 2.50 20.26 -14.40
C MET A 115 2.03 21.62 -14.91
N ALA A 116 0.80 21.68 -15.40
CA ALA A 116 0.08 22.92 -15.65
C ALA A 116 -1.35 22.75 -15.13
N ASP A 117 -1.68 23.54 -14.10
CA ASP A 117 -2.85 23.46 -13.23
C ASP A 117 -3.40 24.87 -12.91
N SER A 118 -3.48 25.70 -13.95
CA SER A 118 -3.86 27.09 -13.84
C SER A 118 -5.36 27.25 -13.58
N VAL A 119 -5.74 28.34 -12.91
CA VAL A 119 -7.16 28.68 -12.67
C VAL A 119 -7.90 29.21 -13.92
N GLN A 120 -7.32 29.07 -15.12
CA GLN A 120 -7.93 29.58 -16.34
C GLN A 120 -8.96 28.59 -16.87
N PHE A 121 -10.21 29.02 -16.88
CA PHE A 121 -11.26 28.19 -17.45
C PHE A 121 -11.04 27.89 -18.93
N ASN A 122 -11.39 26.67 -19.29
CA ASN A 122 -11.47 26.12 -20.64
C ASN A 122 -10.12 25.94 -21.35
N ASP A 123 -9.02 26.46 -20.83
CA ASP A 123 -7.74 26.47 -21.51
C ASP A 123 -6.60 26.15 -20.55
N GLU A 124 -5.68 25.29 -20.97
CA GLU A 124 -4.44 25.03 -20.25
C GLU A 124 -3.27 24.87 -21.23
N ALA A 125 -2.08 25.31 -20.85
CA ALA A 125 -0.91 25.25 -21.70
C ALA A 125 0.39 25.13 -20.93
N MET A 126 1.32 24.35 -21.49
CA MET A 126 2.71 24.31 -21.06
C MET A 126 3.66 24.43 -22.25
N THR A 127 4.81 25.04 -22.03
CA THR A 127 5.92 25.06 -22.99
C THR A 127 7.21 24.77 -22.26
N THR A 128 7.97 23.79 -22.75
CA THR A 128 9.14 23.28 -22.04
C THR A 128 10.21 22.74 -22.97
N ALA A 129 11.48 22.84 -22.56
CA ALA A 129 12.61 22.32 -23.32
C ALA A 129 12.86 20.86 -22.91
N LEU A 130 12.70 19.95 -23.86
CA LEU A 130 12.81 18.51 -23.65
C LEU A 130 14.03 17.95 -24.40
N ALA A 131 14.64 16.91 -23.83
CA ALA A 131 15.68 16.14 -24.50
C ALA A 131 15.06 15.13 -25.48
N ALA A 132 15.90 14.45 -26.26
CA ALA A 132 15.44 13.28 -27.01
C ALA A 132 14.90 12.20 -26.06
N GLY A 133 13.81 11.54 -26.43
CA GLY A 133 13.18 10.50 -25.62
C GLY A 133 11.68 10.35 -25.85
N ASN A 134 11.07 9.44 -25.09
CA ASN A 134 9.63 9.21 -25.06
C ASN A 134 9.01 9.97 -23.88
N TYR A 135 7.83 10.52 -24.11
CA TYR A 135 7.09 11.33 -23.15
C TYR A 135 5.63 10.90 -23.11
N VAL A 136 5.03 10.98 -21.93
CA VAL A 136 3.60 10.78 -21.71
C VAL A 136 3.01 12.09 -21.23
N VAL A 137 1.86 12.48 -21.78
CA VAL A 137 1.04 13.57 -21.26
C VAL A 137 -0.20 12.95 -20.64
N LEU A 138 -0.58 13.42 -19.47
CA LEU A 138 -1.86 13.14 -18.83
C LEU A 138 -2.70 14.42 -18.95
N LEU A 139 -3.94 14.27 -19.40
CA LEU A 139 -4.99 15.28 -19.34
C LEU A 139 -6.07 14.79 -18.38
N ASN A 140 -6.42 15.62 -17.41
CA ASN A 140 -7.58 15.40 -16.53
C ASN A 140 -8.43 16.67 -16.47
N GLU A 141 -9.69 16.48 -16.12
CA GLU A 141 -10.59 17.58 -15.78
C GLU A 141 -10.60 17.73 -14.25
N TYR A 142 -10.23 18.90 -13.74
CA TYR A 142 -10.17 19.17 -12.30
C TYR A 142 -11.48 18.80 -11.63
N VAL A 143 -12.63 19.18 -12.21
CA VAL A 143 -13.95 18.87 -11.64
C VAL A 143 -14.16 17.37 -11.48
N TYR A 144 -13.77 16.54 -12.45
CA TYR A 144 -13.92 15.08 -12.37
C TYR A 144 -12.92 14.47 -11.41
N SER A 145 -11.69 14.99 -11.34
CA SER A 145 -10.67 14.50 -10.42
C SER A 145 -10.88 14.94 -8.96
N ALA A 146 -11.61 16.03 -8.72
CA ALA A 146 -11.81 16.59 -7.38
C ALA A 146 -12.88 15.85 -6.57
N PHE A 147 -13.75 15.07 -7.20
CA PHE A 147 -14.79 14.29 -6.50
C PHE A 147 -14.33 12.87 -6.25
N ASN A 148 -14.12 12.52 -4.98
CA ASN A 148 -14.17 11.13 -4.53
C ASN A 148 -15.64 10.74 -4.39
N ASN A 149 -16.15 9.89 -5.28
CA ASN A 149 -17.57 9.50 -5.32
C ASN A 149 -18.03 8.60 -4.15
N LYS A 150 -17.18 8.36 -3.14
CA LYS A 150 -17.54 7.67 -1.90
C LYS A 150 -17.31 8.68 -0.76
N SER A 151 -18.42 9.10 -0.15
CA SER A 151 -18.55 10.30 0.69
C SER A 151 -17.45 10.52 1.73
N GLN A 152 -16.69 11.62 1.60
CA GLN A 152 -15.97 12.21 2.73
C GLN A 152 -16.94 13.03 3.59
N GLY A 153 -17.46 12.40 4.64
CA GLY A 153 -18.10 13.12 5.72
C GLY A 153 -17.03 13.66 6.66
N SER A 154 -16.54 14.88 6.46
CA SER A 154 -15.62 15.52 7.41
C SER A 154 -16.04 16.97 7.65
N THR A 155 -17.00 17.15 8.56
CA THR A 155 -17.21 18.42 9.25
C THR A 155 -16.32 18.47 10.48
N ALA A 156 -15.53 19.53 10.58
CA ALA A 156 -14.64 19.85 11.69
C ALA A 156 -15.31 19.66 13.08
N VAL A 157 -14.68 18.85 13.95
CA VAL A 157 -14.98 18.85 15.38
C VAL A 157 -13.68 18.75 16.19
N SER A 158 -13.38 19.85 16.87
CA SER A 158 -12.37 19.95 17.92
C SER A 158 -12.78 19.13 19.16
N ILE A 159 -11.90 18.28 19.69
CA ILE A 159 -12.16 17.53 20.92
C ILE A 159 -11.00 17.64 21.91
N LYS A 160 -11.35 17.89 23.17
CA LYS A 160 -10.47 17.85 24.34
C LYS A 160 -10.25 16.41 24.81
N GLN A 161 -9.00 16.13 25.18
CA GLN A 161 -8.52 14.89 25.79
C GLN A 161 -9.34 14.43 27.00
N ASN A 162 -9.53 13.12 27.13
CA ASN A 162 -9.42 12.39 28.40
C ASN A 162 -9.26 10.89 28.13
N GLU A 163 -8.07 10.38 28.45
CA GLU A 163 -7.70 8.96 28.41
C GLU A 163 -8.22 8.23 29.65
N THR A 164 -8.72 7.00 29.47
CA THR A 164 -8.89 6.03 30.55
C THR A 164 -8.07 4.79 30.20
N VAL A 165 -7.08 4.49 31.05
CA VAL A 165 -6.10 3.41 30.86
C VAL A 165 -6.70 2.07 31.32
N ILE A 166 -6.62 1.05 30.46
CA ILE A 166 -6.82 -0.37 30.80
C ILE A 166 -5.45 -1.07 30.68
N PRO A 167 -4.95 -1.81 31.69
CA PRO A 167 -3.63 -2.44 31.63
C PRO A 167 -3.68 -3.82 30.96
N GLY A 168 -2.74 -4.07 30.03
CA GLY A 168 -2.50 -5.40 29.45
C GLY A 168 -1.48 -5.47 28.32
N LEU A 169 -1.21 -4.41 27.57
CA LEU A 169 -0.14 -4.35 26.56
C LEU A 169 0.76 -3.16 26.91
N GLN A 170 2.05 -3.37 27.16
CA GLN A 170 2.95 -2.26 27.48
C GLN A 170 3.33 -1.53 26.18
N LYS A 171 2.58 -0.48 25.84
CA LYS A 171 2.97 0.49 24.82
C LYS A 171 4.10 1.34 25.39
N LYS A 172 5.35 1.00 25.11
CA LYS A 172 6.50 1.71 25.70
C LYS A 172 7.22 2.46 24.60
N LEU A 173 7.45 3.77 24.81
CA LEU A 173 8.35 4.54 23.96
C LEU A 173 9.73 3.89 24.05
N VAL A 174 10.13 3.19 22.99
CA VAL A 174 11.48 2.65 22.84
C VAL A 174 12.17 3.54 21.81
N SER A 175 13.08 4.39 22.29
CA SER A 175 13.75 5.43 21.48
C SER A 175 14.87 4.92 20.59
N ASP A 176 15.22 3.63 20.67
CA ASP A 176 16.45 3.10 20.09
C ASP A 176 16.16 2.05 19.01
N ASN A 177 16.50 2.42 17.77
CA ASN A 177 16.42 1.60 16.55
C ASN A 177 17.70 0.79 16.27
N ASN A 178 18.58 0.65 17.28
CA ASN A 178 19.83 -0.10 17.16
C ASN A 178 19.85 -1.29 18.12
N ILE A 179 20.48 -2.39 17.69
CA ILE A 179 20.93 -3.46 18.59
C ILE A 179 21.98 -2.84 19.52
N GLN A 180 21.57 -2.41 20.71
CA GLN A 180 22.46 -1.72 21.63
C GLN A 180 23.42 -2.70 22.32
N SER A 181 24.71 -2.35 22.31
CA SER A 181 25.77 -3.08 23.01
C SER A 181 25.77 -2.77 24.51
N LYS A 182 26.30 -3.69 25.33
CA LYS A 182 26.38 -3.65 26.82
C LYS A 182 26.76 -2.32 27.48
N ASN A 183 27.37 -1.38 26.75
CA ASN A 183 27.92 -0.13 27.28
C ASN A 183 26.87 0.98 27.54
N ASP A 184 25.62 0.81 27.13
CA ASP A 184 24.54 1.81 27.37
C ASP A 184 23.70 1.49 28.63
N SER A 185 23.96 0.34 29.28
CA SER A 185 23.28 -0.05 30.51
C SER A 185 23.98 0.53 31.75
N THR A 186 23.20 0.98 32.73
CA THR A 186 23.72 1.38 34.06
C THR A 186 23.88 0.21 35.02
N CYS A 187 23.65 -1.03 34.56
CA CYS A 187 23.77 -2.23 35.36
C CYS A 187 25.22 -2.73 35.41
N ASP A 188 25.59 -3.38 36.52
CA ASP A 188 26.92 -3.96 36.66
C ASP A 188 27.17 -5.05 35.60
N THR A 189 28.26 -4.88 34.84
CA THR A 189 28.68 -5.77 33.75
C THR A 189 29.80 -6.73 34.16
N THR A 190 30.23 -6.71 35.43
CA THR A 190 31.39 -7.51 35.90
C THR A 190 31.07 -8.98 36.14
N ASN A 191 29.82 -9.33 36.40
CA ASN A 191 29.36 -10.71 36.61
C ASN A 191 28.15 -11.03 35.71
N GLU A 192 28.37 -11.88 34.71
CA GLU A 192 27.36 -12.26 33.72
C GLU A 192 26.97 -13.73 33.87
N ILE A 193 25.66 -13.97 33.76
CA ILE A 193 25.05 -15.30 33.61
C ILE A 193 24.24 -15.32 32.30
N ALA A 194 23.83 -16.49 31.84
CA ALA A 194 23.02 -16.63 30.63
C ALA A 194 21.52 -16.63 30.94
N VAL A 195 20.70 -16.10 30.02
CA VAL A 195 19.26 -16.36 29.96
C VAL A 195 18.88 -16.89 28.58
N SER A 196 18.06 -17.93 28.52
CA SER A 196 17.63 -18.55 27.26
C SER A 196 16.22 -19.14 27.36
N GLY A 197 15.54 -19.22 26.23
CA GLY A 197 14.19 -19.73 26.10
C GLY A 197 13.67 -19.62 24.67
N PHE A 198 12.36 -19.73 24.51
CA PHE A 198 11.65 -19.56 23.25
C PHE A 198 10.72 -18.35 23.32
N ALA A 199 10.69 -17.55 22.24
CA ALA A 199 9.69 -16.52 22.00
C ALA A 199 8.62 -17.09 21.06
N LEU A 200 7.38 -17.13 21.52
CA LEU A 200 6.25 -17.78 20.85
C LEU A 200 5.04 -16.84 20.78
N PHE A 201 4.14 -17.05 19.83
CA PHE A 201 2.87 -16.32 19.73
C PHE A 201 1.72 -17.24 19.30
N GLU A 202 0.49 -16.91 19.69
CA GLU A 202 -0.72 -17.51 19.16
C GLU A 202 -1.01 -16.95 17.75
N ARG A 203 -0.94 -17.81 16.74
CA ARG A 203 -1.46 -17.55 15.40
C ARG A 203 -2.91 -18.00 15.36
N VAL A 204 -3.82 -17.06 15.25
CA VAL A 204 -5.22 -17.32 14.85
C VAL A 204 -5.24 -17.29 13.32
N THR A 205 -5.95 -18.24 12.71
CA THR A 205 -6.02 -18.35 11.25
C THR A 205 -7.45 -18.03 10.80
N PRO A 206 -7.62 -17.16 9.79
CA PRO A 206 -8.93 -16.96 9.18
C PRO A 206 -9.37 -18.24 8.45
N SER A 207 -10.66 -18.51 8.49
CA SER A 207 -11.26 -19.67 7.89
C SER A 207 -12.49 -19.28 7.08
N PHE A 208 -12.69 -19.97 5.96
CA PHE A 208 -13.91 -19.87 5.19
C PHE A 208 -14.58 -21.24 5.11
N ILE A 209 -15.81 -21.31 5.63
CA ILE A 209 -16.66 -22.48 5.49
C ILE A 209 -17.90 -22.03 4.70
N PRO A 210 -18.20 -22.59 3.51
CA PRO A 210 -19.30 -22.12 2.67
C PRO A 210 -20.67 -22.01 3.37
N ALA A 211 -20.90 -22.85 4.40
CA ALA A 211 -22.13 -22.84 5.19
C ALA A 211 -22.11 -21.88 6.40
N SER A 212 -20.93 -21.42 6.83
CA SER A 212 -20.75 -20.63 8.05
C SER A 212 -20.12 -19.25 7.82
N GLY A 213 -19.68 -18.97 6.60
CA GLY A 213 -19.05 -17.70 6.22
C GLY A 213 -17.56 -17.67 6.54
N VAL A 214 -17.05 -16.45 6.62
CA VAL A 214 -15.68 -16.11 7.01
C VAL A 214 -15.61 -15.92 8.52
N SER A 215 -14.57 -16.44 9.17
CA SER A 215 -14.30 -16.15 10.58
C SER A 215 -12.87 -16.46 11.01
N LEU A 216 -12.43 -15.82 12.10
CA LEU A 216 -11.21 -16.21 12.80
C LEU A 216 -11.43 -17.45 13.69
N ASP A 217 -10.60 -18.48 13.52
CA ASP A 217 -10.66 -19.71 14.33
C ASP A 217 -9.83 -19.61 15.62
N TYR A 218 -10.36 -18.89 16.62
CA TYR A 218 -9.71 -18.80 17.93
C TYR A 218 -9.57 -20.14 18.68
N PRO A 219 -10.55 -21.06 18.66
CA PRO A 219 -10.37 -22.40 19.25
C PRO A 219 -9.23 -23.19 18.60
N GLY A 220 -8.97 -22.96 17.31
CA GLY A 220 -7.89 -23.57 16.53
C GLY A 220 -6.56 -22.83 16.55
N ALA A 221 -6.38 -21.80 17.40
CA ALA A 221 -5.15 -21.02 17.46
C ALA A 221 -3.91 -21.91 17.65
N GLN A 222 -2.87 -21.66 16.86
CA GLN A 222 -1.62 -22.43 16.87
C GLN A 222 -0.49 -21.65 17.53
N ILE A 223 0.32 -22.30 18.36
CA ILE A 223 1.53 -21.69 18.91
C ILE A 223 2.64 -21.75 17.86
N GLN A 224 3.12 -20.59 17.44
CA GLN A 224 4.18 -20.44 16.43
C GLN A 224 5.39 -19.70 17.01
N PRO A 225 6.61 -19.95 16.50
CA PRO A 225 7.80 -19.22 16.91
C PRO A 225 7.80 -17.78 16.40
N ILE A 226 8.15 -16.83 17.27
CA ILE A 226 8.48 -15.46 16.85
C ILE A 226 9.88 -15.48 16.24
N GLN A 227 9.97 -15.36 14.92
CA GLN A 227 11.23 -15.46 14.18
C GLN A 227 11.82 -14.08 13.87
N GLN A 228 13.15 -13.97 13.90
CA GLN A 228 13.90 -12.79 13.49
C GLN A 228 13.58 -11.50 14.28
N ALA A 229 12.93 -11.62 15.43
CA ALA A 229 12.57 -10.49 16.28
C ALA A 229 13.72 -10.11 17.22
N VAL A 230 13.82 -8.83 17.56
CA VAL A 230 14.77 -8.34 18.56
C VAL A 230 14.34 -8.82 19.95
N VAL A 231 15.23 -9.52 20.65
CA VAL A 231 15.07 -9.93 22.05
C VAL A 231 16.12 -9.24 22.91
N GLU A 232 15.69 -8.63 24.01
CA GLU A 232 16.52 -7.80 24.89
C GLU A 232 16.45 -8.29 26.34
N VAL A 233 17.55 -8.13 27.07
CA VAL A 233 17.51 -8.04 28.54
C VAL A 233 17.46 -6.57 28.91
N ILE A 234 16.43 -6.17 29.66
CA ILE A 234 16.34 -4.80 30.20
C ILE A 234 16.70 -4.83 31.67
N CYS A 235 17.59 -3.92 32.08
CA CYS A 235 18.04 -3.75 33.46
C CYS A 235 18.19 -2.25 33.76
N ASN A 236 17.73 -1.79 34.93
CA ASN A 236 17.67 -0.36 35.30
C ASN A 236 17.06 0.54 34.19
N ASN A 237 16.01 0.06 33.54
CA ASN A 237 15.32 0.72 32.41
C ASN A 237 16.15 0.91 31.12
N GLY A 238 17.38 0.40 31.04
CA GLY A 238 18.19 0.39 29.83
C GLY A 238 18.36 -1.02 29.24
N VAL A 239 18.70 -1.10 27.96
CA VAL A 239 19.05 -2.37 27.30
C VAL A 239 20.42 -2.82 27.81
N TYR A 240 20.47 -4.01 28.41
CA TYR A 240 21.70 -4.64 28.88
C TYR A 240 22.37 -5.47 27.79
N SER A 241 21.59 -6.30 27.12
CA SER A 241 22.04 -7.13 26.01
C SER A 241 20.89 -7.37 25.03
N SER A 242 21.22 -7.69 23.79
CA SER A 242 20.24 -7.93 22.73
C SER A 242 20.72 -9.03 21.77
N THR A 243 19.76 -9.71 21.15
CA THR A 243 19.94 -10.77 20.15
C THR A 243 18.74 -10.80 19.20
N ILE A 244 18.81 -11.63 18.18
CA ILE A 244 17.70 -11.91 17.26
C ILE A 244 17.20 -13.33 17.51
N SER A 245 15.88 -13.52 17.61
CA SER A 245 15.30 -14.86 17.76
C SER A 245 15.53 -15.71 16.52
N ALA A 246 15.85 -17.00 16.73
CA ALA A 246 16.11 -17.95 15.66
C ALA A 246 14.82 -18.41 14.96
N ALA A 247 14.96 -19.24 13.92
CA ALA A 247 13.84 -19.76 13.14
C ALA A 247 12.85 -20.61 13.97
N ASP A 248 13.32 -21.24 15.05
CA ASP A 248 12.50 -21.96 16.01
C ASP A 248 12.03 -21.09 17.20
N GLY A 249 12.28 -19.77 17.14
CA GLY A 249 11.96 -18.80 18.19
C GLY A 249 12.93 -18.82 19.37
N SER A 250 13.97 -19.67 19.34
CA SER A 250 14.94 -19.72 20.44
C SER A 250 15.78 -18.44 20.53
N TYR A 251 16.16 -18.09 21.75
CA TYR A 251 17.06 -16.98 22.02
C TYR A 251 18.01 -17.30 23.18
N SER A 252 19.18 -16.65 23.19
CA SER A 252 20.13 -16.69 24.30
C SER A 252 20.84 -15.34 24.43
N LEU A 253 20.92 -14.83 25.66
CA LEU A 253 21.37 -13.48 26.01
C LEU A 253 22.24 -13.50 27.26
N ALA A 254 23.09 -12.48 27.41
CA ALA A 254 23.77 -12.19 28.66
C ALA A 254 22.83 -11.47 29.63
N LEU A 255 22.86 -11.86 30.90
CA LEU A 255 22.02 -11.33 31.98
C LEU A 255 22.92 -10.86 33.15
N PRO A 256 22.69 -9.68 33.73
CA PRO A 256 23.49 -9.19 34.86
C PRO A 256 23.16 -9.97 36.14
N SER A 257 24.16 -10.64 36.72
CA SER A 257 23.99 -11.45 37.92
C SER A 257 23.59 -10.60 39.13
N GLY A 258 22.59 -11.05 39.89
CA GLY A 258 22.12 -10.41 41.12
C GLY A 258 21.33 -9.11 40.92
N GLN A 259 20.98 -8.74 39.69
CA GLN A 259 20.25 -7.50 39.38
C GLN A 259 18.86 -7.78 38.82
N GLN A 260 17.90 -6.91 39.16
CA GLN A 260 16.53 -7.02 38.67
C GLN A 260 16.51 -6.74 37.16
N SER A 261 16.00 -7.71 36.41
CA SER A 261 15.94 -7.68 34.96
C SER A 261 14.58 -8.16 34.45
N ILE A 262 14.27 -7.83 33.20
CA ILE A 262 13.23 -8.48 32.40
C ILE A 262 13.83 -8.97 31.09
N VAL A 263 13.26 -10.03 30.52
CA VAL A 263 13.44 -10.34 29.10
C VAL A 263 12.32 -9.67 28.32
N ARG A 264 12.65 -9.06 27.20
CA ARG A 264 11.74 -8.33 26.33
C ARG A 264 11.85 -8.84 24.90
N VAL A 265 10.74 -9.16 24.27
CA VAL A 265 10.66 -9.40 22.82
C VAL A 265 10.00 -8.19 22.18
N ARG A 266 10.65 -7.55 21.22
CA ARG A 266 10.11 -6.40 20.47
C ARG A 266 9.40 -6.90 19.22
N ALA A 267 8.26 -6.31 18.87
CA ALA A 267 7.63 -6.49 17.56
C ALA A 267 8.42 -5.72 16.49
N GLN A 268 9.68 -6.10 16.30
CA GLN A 268 10.62 -5.45 15.40
C GLN A 268 11.62 -6.48 14.85
N MET A 269 11.77 -6.49 13.53
CA MET A 269 12.90 -7.14 12.86
C MET A 269 13.95 -6.09 12.54
N LEU A 270 15.21 -6.36 12.90
CA LEU A 270 16.32 -5.45 12.69
C LEU A 270 17.57 -6.19 12.22
N GLN A 271 18.09 -5.82 11.05
CA GLN A 271 19.37 -6.29 10.54
C GLN A 271 20.13 -5.13 9.90
N THR A 272 21.44 -5.04 10.20
CA THR A 272 22.35 -4.07 9.59
C THR A 272 23.26 -4.76 8.57
N GLY A 273 23.85 -3.99 7.65
CA GLY A 273 24.72 -4.54 6.60
C GLY A 273 23.99 -4.80 5.29
N THR A 274 24.35 -5.87 4.58
CA THR A 274 23.70 -6.27 3.33
C THR A 274 23.43 -7.78 3.38
N PRO A 275 22.17 -8.22 3.28
CA PRO A 275 20.93 -7.41 3.26
C PRO A 275 20.70 -6.66 4.60
N ASN A 276 19.82 -5.66 4.61
CA ASN A 276 19.38 -4.96 5.83
C ASN A 276 17.87 -4.71 5.82
N TRP A 277 17.33 -4.49 7.01
CA TRP A 277 15.94 -4.10 7.24
C TRP A 277 15.77 -3.49 8.62
N ASN A 278 14.80 -2.59 8.75
CA ASN A 278 14.24 -2.13 10.01
C ASN A 278 12.72 -2.10 9.86
N ILE A 279 12.04 -3.11 10.39
CA ILE A 279 10.59 -3.29 10.26
C ILE A 279 10.02 -3.35 11.68
N SER A 280 9.10 -2.46 12.02
CA SER A 280 8.55 -2.36 13.37
C SER A 280 7.03 -2.20 13.38
N ILE A 281 6.36 -2.89 14.30
CA ILE A 281 4.93 -2.69 14.57
C ILE A 281 4.78 -1.68 15.70
N VAL A 282 4.08 -0.58 15.43
CA VAL A 282 3.96 0.58 16.32
C VAL A 282 2.51 0.95 16.57
N ASP A 283 2.26 1.62 17.69
CA ASP A 283 0.93 2.12 18.04
C ASP A 283 0.75 3.58 17.59
N ASN A 284 0.08 3.79 16.46
CA ASN A 284 -0.24 5.15 15.96
C ASN A 284 -1.12 5.95 16.92
N THR A 285 -1.90 5.28 17.77
CA THR A 285 -2.83 5.93 18.69
C THR A 285 -2.20 6.37 20.01
N THR A 286 -0.88 6.20 20.13
CA THR A 286 -0.12 6.57 21.31
C THR A 286 0.97 7.56 20.91
N SER A 287 1.05 8.68 21.63
CA SER A 287 2.04 9.72 21.36
C SER A 287 3.45 9.15 21.26
N GLY A 288 4.14 9.46 20.15
CA GLY A 288 5.49 8.98 19.84
C GLY A 288 5.57 7.60 19.20
N GLN A 289 4.43 7.00 18.81
CA GLN A 289 4.36 5.75 18.04
C GLN A 289 5.25 4.63 18.61
N PRO A 290 5.05 4.24 19.89
CA PRO A 290 5.88 3.24 20.54
C PRO A 290 5.78 1.89 19.83
N VAL A 291 6.92 1.19 19.72
CA VAL A 291 6.98 -0.21 19.27
C VAL A 291 6.31 -1.12 20.30
N TYR A 292 5.52 -2.09 19.84
CA TYR A 292 4.94 -3.10 20.72
C TYR A 292 5.98 -4.07 21.27
N VAL A 293 5.83 -4.45 22.54
CA VAL A 293 6.74 -5.37 23.23
C VAL A 293 6.00 -6.38 24.09
N MET A 294 6.60 -7.56 24.25
CA MET A 294 6.22 -8.58 25.23
C MET A 294 7.33 -8.71 26.27
N ASP A 295 7.00 -8.42 27.53
CA ASP A 295 7.94 -8.48 28.66
C ASP A 295 7.69 -9.72 29.53
N SER A 296 8.76 -10.34 30.02
CA SER A 296 8.69 -11.28 31.13
C SER A 296 8.30 -10.56 32.42
N GLN A 297 7.88 -11.32 33.43
CA GLN A 297 7.86 -10.78 34.79
C GLN A 297 9.28 -10.39 35.23
N PRO A 298 9.45 -9.31 36.03
CA PRO A 298 10.74 -8.96 36.60
C PRO A 298 11.31 -10.09 37.48
N PHE A 299 12.61 -10.37 37.32
CA PHE A 299 13.28 -11.43 38.06
C PHE A 299 14.72 -11.05 38.42
N ILE A 300 15.28 -11.74 39.41
CA ILE A 300 16.67 -11.63 39.83
C ILE A 300 17.25 -13.05 39.84
N SER A 301 18.41 -13.24 39.23
CA SER A 301 19.11 -14.52 39.29
C SER A 301 20.61 -14.33 39.51
N THR A 302 21.24 -15.33 40.13
CA THR A 302 22.70 -15.42 40.27
C THR A 302 23.28 -16.65 39.56
N VAL A 303 22.44 -17.40 38.86
CA VAL A 303 22.80 -18.59 38.07
C VAL A 303 22.12 -18.55 36.70
N ASP A 304 22.70 -19.23 35.71
CA ASP A 304 22.11 -19.31 34.36
C ASP A 304 20.64 -19.71 34.41
N GLN A 305 19.84 -19.05 33.56
CA GLN A 305 18.41 -19.29 33.40
C GLN A 305 18.16 -19.93 32.03
N ALA A 306 17.60 -21.13 32.04
CA ALA A 306 17.18 -21.83 30.82
C ALA A 306 15.68 -22.11 30.89
N GLY A 307 15.03 -22.17 29.73
CA GLY A 307 13.58 -22.40 29.63
C GLY A 307 12.73 -21.18 30.03
N MET A 308 13.29 -19.97 29.92
CA MET A 308 12.56 -18.72 30.11
C MET A 308 11.69 -18.46 28.87
N ASN A 309 10.61 -19.22 28.68
CA ASN A 309 9.78 -19.05 27.50
C ASN A 309 8.84 -17.85 27.68
N LEU A 310 8.65 -17.06 26.61
CA LEU A 310 7.66 -16.00 26.53
C LEU A 310 6.66 -16.38 25.43
N GLN A 311 5.38 -16.40 25.77
CA GLN A 311 4.29 -16.67 24.84
C GLN A 311 3.36 -15.46 24.79
N ALA A 312 3.13 -14.96 23.58
CA ALA A 312 2.18 -13.91 23.30
C ALA A 312 0.81 -14.54 23.01
N ASP A 313 -0.18 -14.27 23.86
CA ASP A 313 -1.54 -14.78 23.69
C ASP A 313 -2.40 -13.80 22.87
N SER A 314 -3.41 -14.32 22.18
CA SER A 314 -4.39 -13.56 21.40
C SER A 314 -5.28 -12.66 22.26
N GLY A 315 -5.42 -12.97 23.55
CA GLY A 315 -6.31 -12.28 24.47
C GLY A 315 -7.79 -12.65 24.32
N TRP A 316 -8.11 -13.60 23.43
CA TRP A 316 -9.47 -14.11 23.22
C TRP A 316 -9.86 -15.13 24.29
N ASP A 317 -11.11 -15.08 24.75
CA ASP A 317 -11.66 -16.10 25.64
C ASP A 317 -12.80 -16.88 24.96
N ASN A 318 -12.53 -18.14 24.66
CA ASN A 318 -13.48 -19.05 24.00
C ASN A 318 -14.78 -19.30 24.79
N ASN A 319 -14.80 -19.04 26.10
CA ASN A 319 -16.04 -19.16 26.89
C ASN A 319 -16.91 -17.90 26.81
N PHE A 320 -16.29 -16.73 26.68
CA PHE A 320 -17.01 -15.45 26.59
C PHE A 320 -17.21 -14.98 25.14
N LEU A 321 -16.53 -15.61 24.17
CA LEU A 321 -16.55 -15.25 22.75
C LEU A 321 -16.27 -13.76 22.52
N ARG A 322 -15.19 -13.30 23.13
CA ARG A 322 -14.67 -11.93 23.03
C ARG A 322 -13.24 -11.86 23.55
N TYR A 323 -12.55 -10.79 23.21
CA TYR A 323 -11.33 -10.39 23.88
C TYR A 323 -11.59 -10.02 25.35
N THR A 324 -10.92 -10.71 26.27
CA THR A 324 -10.96 -10.40 27.72
C THR A 324 -9.59 -9.97 28.25
N GLY A 325 -8.53 -10.25 27.49
CA GLY A 325 -7.17 -9.85 27.77
C GLY A 325 -6.55 -9.00 26.66
N PRO A 326 -5.30 -8.55 26.86
CA PRO A 326 -4.53 -7.88 25.82
C PRO A 326 -4.26 -8.81 24.63
N ARG A 327 -4.27 -8.25 23.43
CA ARG A 327 -3.92 -8.97 22.18
C ARG A 327 -2.42 -8.93 21.95
N VAL A 328 -1.65 -9.62 22.81
CA VAL A 328 -0.18 -9.60 22.77
C VAL A 328 0.34 -10.25 21.49
N ALA A 329 -0.35 -11.27 20.97
CA ALA A 329 0.03 -11.98 19.76
C ALA A 329 -0.10 -11.15 18.47
N ALA A 330 -1.06 -10.22 18.40
CA ALA A 330 -1.39 -9.44 17.20
C ALA A 330 -0.16 -8.77 16.54
N PRO A 331 0.67 -7.97 17.22
CA PRO A 331 1.85 -7.37 16.59
C PRO A 331 2.90 -8.40 16.14
N PHE A 332 2.97 -9.59 16.75
CA PHE A 332 3.89 -10.64 16.29
C PHE A 332 3.33 -11.44 15.11
N ALA A 333 2.01 -11.59 15.03
CA ALA A 333 1.32 -12.17 13.88
C ALA A 333 1.52 -11.30 12.62
N ILE A 334 1.35 -9.98 12.75
CA ILE A 334 1.63 -9.00 11.68
C ILE A 334 3.11 -9.06 11.26
N LEU A 335 4.02 -9.06 12.23
CA LEU A 335 5.46 -9.12 11.97
C LEU A 335 5.85 -10.40 11.20
N ASP A 336 5.24 -11.54 11.53
CA ASP A 336 5.52 -12.80 10.83
C ASP A 336 4.95 -12.83 9.41
N SER A 337 3.77 -12.22 9.13
CA SER A 337 3.24 -12.08 7.77
C SER A 337 4.21 -11.28 6.88
N VAL A 338 4.73 -10.15 7.39
CA VAL A 338 5.71 -9.34 6.67
C VAL A 338 7.09 -10.02 6.59
N ARG A 339 7.47 -10.84 7.58
CA ARG A 339 8.66 -11.68 7.48
C ARG A 339 8.55 -12.66 6.32
N LYS A 340 7.42 -13.35 6.13
CA LYS A 340 7.18 -14.26 5.00
C LYS A 340 7.38 -13.54 3.66
N ALA A 341 6.79 -12.35 3.52
CA ALA A 341 6.90 -11.51 2.33
C ALA A 341 8.35 -11.12 2.02
N LYS A 342 9.06 -10.58 3.01
CA LYS A 342 10.48 -10.24 2.93
C LYS A 342 11.35 -11.44 2.57
N ASP A 343 11.13 -12.59 3.23
CA ASP A 343 11.93 -13.80 3.03
C ASP A 343 11.72 -14.35 1.60
N LYS A 344 10.49 -14.30 1.04
CA LYS A 344 10.23 -14.70 -0.35
C LYS A 344 10.96 -13.80 -1.36
N VAL A 345 10.99 -12.49 -1.13
CA VAL A 345 11.77 -11.55 -1.95
C VAL A 345 13.29 -11.74 -1.80
N LEU A 346 13.78 -12.02 -0.60
CA LEU A 346 15.21 -12.32 -0.38
C LEU A 346 15.65 -13.64 -1.02
N ALA A 347 14.74 -14.59 -1.24
CA ALA A 347 15.02 -15.81 -2.00
C ALA A 347 15.34 -15.49 -3.47
N GLU A 348 14.74 -14.44 -4.04
CA GLU A 348 15.02 -13.97 -5.39
C GLU A 348 16.27 -13.06 -5.46
N SER A 349 16.49 -12.23 -4.43
CA SER A 349 17.66 -11.34 -4.36
C SER A 349 18.15 -11.15 -2.92
N ALA A 350 19.13 -11.98 -2.53
CA ALA A 350 19.67 -12.02 -1.17
C ALA A 350 20.43 -10.75 -0.74
N SER A 351 20.70 -9.81 -1.65
CA SER A 351 21.41 -8.56 -1.36
C SER A 351 20.50 -7.34 -1.21
N LEU A 352 19.17 -7.51 -1.23
CA LEU A 352 18.25 -6.37 -1.11
C LEU A 352 18.34 -5.70 0.26
N SER A 353 18.33 -4.37 0.23
CA SER A 353 18.24 -3.52 1.41
C SER A 353 16.84 -2.96 1.49
N PHE A 354 16.12 -3.30 2.56
CA PHE A 354 14.74 -2.88 2.78
C PHE A 354 14.73 -1.53 3.51
N PRO A 355 14.18 -0.47 2.88
CA PRO A 355 13.92 0.80 3.56
C PRO A 355 13.08 0.57 4.82
N GLU A 356 13.25 1.44 5.82
CA GLU A 356 12.52 1.33 7.08
C GLU A 356 11.01 1.28 6.83
N LEU A 357 10.34 0.31 7.45
CA LEU A 357 8.90 0.14 7.38
C LEU A 357 8.30 0.17 8.79
N LYS A 358 7.39 1.11 9.02
CA LYS A 358 6.57 1.14 10.23
C LYS A 358 5.18 0.61 9.91
N ILE A 359 4.66 -0.26 10.76
CA ILE A 359 3.32 -0.80 10.60
C ILE A 359 2.52 -0.36 11.82
N ASN A 360 1.63 0.60 11.58
CA ASN A 360 0.75 1.23 12.53
C ASN A 360 -0.47 0.35 12.75
N TRP A 361 -0.52 -0.33 13.90
CA TRP A 361 -1.67 -1.12 14.32
C TRP A 361 -2.08 -0.68 15.72
N SER A 362 -3.37 -0.73 16.01
CA SER A 362 -3.91 -0.47 17.34
C SER A 362 -5.31 -1.05 17.44
N VAL A 363 -5.71 -1.46 18.64
CA VAL A 363 -7.10 -1.85 18.94
C VAL A 363 -8.11 -0.71 18.73
N ASN A 364 -7.62 0.53 18.55
CA ASN A 364 -8.42 1.71 18.25
C ASN A 364 -8.52 2.01 16.74
N ASN A 365 -7.74 1.33 15.89
CA ASN A 365 -7.80 1.52 14.45
C ASN A 365 -9.10 0.94 13.91
N THR A 366 -9.96 1.81 13.38
CA THR A 366 -11.34 1.51 12.99
C THR A 366 -11.66 2.12 11.63
N THR A 367 -12.70 1.59 11.01
CA THR A 367 -13.31 2.05 9.75
C THR A 367 -14.00 3.42 9.82
N SER A 368 -13.87 4.15 10.95
CA SER A 368 -14.46 5.49 11.09
C SER A 368 -13.78 6.50 10.15
N PRO A 369 -14.54 7.24 9.31
CA PRO A 369 -14.03 8.37 8.54
C PRO A 369 -13.92 9.67 9.36
N LEU A 370 -14.30 9.61 10.63
CA LEU A 370 -14.28 10.75 11.53
C LEU A 370 -13.13 10.60 12.53
N GLY A 371 -12.10 11.41 12.37
CA GLY A 371 -10.97 11.50 13.30
C GLY A 371 -9.64 11.78 12.60
N THR A 372 -8.54 11.37 13.24
CA THR A 372 -7.20 11.38 12.65
C THR A 372 -6.56 10.01 12.78
N LEU A 373 -5.43 9.81 12.07
CA LEU A 373 -4.62 8.59 12.19
C LEU A 373 -4.19 8.37 13.65
N GLU A 374 -3.88 9.43 14.41
CA GLU A 374 -3.52 9.35 15.83
C GLU A 374 -4.70 9.02 16.76
N SER A 375 -5.94 9.15 16.31
CA SER A 375 -7.11 8.65 17.05
C SER A 375 -7.54 7.24 16.64
N GLY A 376 -6.91 6.67 15.60
CA GLY A 376 -7.29 5.38 15.02
C GLY A 376 -8.45 5.45 14.02
N ALA A 377 -8.84 6.64 13.57
CA ALA A 377 -9.81 6.77 12.48
C ALA A 377 -9.05 6.67 11.16
N ILE A 378 -8.89 5.44 10.66
CA ILE A 378 -8.06 5.14 9.48
C ILE A 378 -8.88 4.74 8.25
N GLU A 379 -10.20 4.57 8.39
CA GLU A 379 -11.18 4.18 7.34
C GLU A 379 -11.01 2.76 6.79
N SER A 380 -9.81 2.42 6.34
CA SER A 380 -9.42 1.10 5.86
C SER A 380 -7.95 0.84 6.19
N SER A 381 -7.47 -0.36 5.88
CA SER A 381 -6.04 -0.63 5.84
C SER A 381 -5.44 -0.02 4.58
N PHE A 382 -4.24 0.55 4.71
CA PHE A 382 -3.57 1.20 3.58
C PHE A 382 -2.06 1.37 3.82
N PHE A 383 -1.33 1.51 2.72
CA PHE A 383 0.06 1.93 2.68
C PHE A 383 0.19 3.44 2.37
N ASP A 384 1.08 4.13 3.10
CA ASP A 384 1.50 5.51 2.82
C ASP A 384 3.01 5.66 3.00
N GLY A 385 3.73 5.66 1.86
CA GLY A 385 5.14 6.03 1.76
C GLY A 385 6.10 5.05 2.42
N ASN A 386 6.24 5.07 3.75
CA ASN A 386 7.05 4.09 4.47
C ASN A 386 6.32 3.56 5.72
N GLU A 387 5.01 3.75 5.75
CA GLU A 387 4.12 3.32 6.81
C GLU A 387 2.99 2.47 6.20
N ILE A 388 2.57 1.44 6.93
CA ILE A 388 1.32 0.72 6.68
C ILE A 388 0.41 0.98 7.88
N TYR A 389 -0.87 1.23 7.65
CA TYR A 389 -1.89 1.33 8.70
C TYR A 389 -2.82 0.14 8.58
N LEU A 390 -3.03 -0.57 9.71
CA LEU A 390 -3.88 -1.76 9.78
C LEU A 390 -5.04 -1.55 10.74
N LEU A 391 -6.24 -2.05 10.41
CA LEU A 391 -7.39 -2.04 11.31
C LEU A 391 -7.16 -3.01 12.47
N GLY A 392 -7.80 -2.73 13.61
CA GLY A 392 -7.67 -3.54 14.83
C GLY A 392 -8.84 -3.43 15.79
N ALA A 393 -9.92 -2.76 15.39
CA ALA A 393 -11.11 -2.57 16.22
C ALA A 393 -11.95 -3.84 16.27
N ALA A 394 -11.98 -4.51 17.43
CA ALA A 394 -12.80 -5.69 17.62
C ALA A 394 -14.28 -5.41 17.37
N ASP A 395 -14.96 -6.40 16.82
CA ASP A 395 -16.37 -6.36 16.40
C ASP A 395 -16.66 -5.37 15.26
N ASN A 396 -15.64 -4.69 14.73
CA ASN A 396 -15.71 -3.83 13.56
C ASN A 396 -14.90 -4.45 12.42
N ASP A 397 -13.57 -4.43 12.53
CA ASP A 397 -12.62 -4.89 11.53
C ASP A 397 -11.24 -5.07 12.17
N THR A 398 -10.61 -6.23 11.98
CA THR A 398 -9.34 -6.59 12.63
C THR A 398 -8.42 -7.32 11.67
N ASP A 399 -7.34 -6.67 11.25
CA ASP A 399 -6.43 -7.23 10.25
C ASP A 399 -5.24 -7.98 10.85
N GLU A 400 -5.10 -8.04 12.18
CA GLU A 400 -3.90 -8.61 12.82
C GLU A 400 -3.62 -10.08 12.45
N TYR A 401 -4.64 -10.81 11.99
CA TYR A 401 -4.54 -12.19 11.55
C TYR A 401 -4.89 -12.39 10.07
N ASP A 402 -5.27 -11.33 9.36
CA ASP A 402 -5.64 -11.38 7.95
C ASP A 402 -4.37 -11.23 7.11
N GLU A 403 -3.66 -12.35 6.95
CA GLU A 403 -2.34 -12.38 6.32
C GLU A 403 -2.35 -11.78 4.92
N HIS A 404 -3.40 -12.01 4.14
CA HIS A 404 -3.52 -11.46 2.79
C HIS A 404 -3.66 -9.94 2.79
N VAL A 405 -4.44 -9.34 3.71
CA VAL A 405 -4.55 -7.88 3.86
C VAL A 405 -3.19 -7.27 4.23
N ILE A 406 -2.51 -7.85 5.23
CA ILE A 406 -1.19 -7.35 5.66
C ILE A 406 -0.17 -7.40 4.50
N ILE A 407 -0.19 -8.47 3.70
CA ILE A 407 0.75 -8.67 2.61
C ILE A 407 0.36 -7.83 1.37
N HIS A 408 -0.93 -7.58 1.15
CA HIS A 408 -1.43 -6.64 0.12
C HIS A 408 -0.80 -5.26 0.32
N GLU A 409 -0.91 -4.70 1.53
CA GLU A 409 -0.31 -3.41 1.85
C GLU A 409 1.22 -3.42 1.78
N TRP A 410 1.83 -4.55 2.18
CA TRP A 410 3.26 -4.76 1.97
C TRP A 410 3.63 -4.80 0.48
N GLY A 411 2.73 -5.23 -0.38
CA GLY A 411 2.87 -5.19 -1.83
C GLY A 411 3.03 -3.78 -2.36
N HIS A 412 2.25 -2.81 -1.87
CA HIS A 412 2.45 -1.41 -2.22
C HIS A 412 3.79 -0.86 -1.72
N TYR A 413 4.21 -1.22 -0.49
CA TYR A 413 5.57 -0.96 -0.03
C TYR A 413 6.63 -1.55 -0.98
N PHE A 414 6.40 -2.76 -1.48
CA PHE A 414 7.30 -3.39 -2.43
C PHE A 414 7.36 -2.61 -3.75
N GLU A 415 6.21 -2.18 -4.27
CA GLU A 415 6.15 -1.42 -5.52
C GLU A 415 6.93 -0.10 -5.43
N ASP A 416 6.77 0.64 -4.33
CA ASP A 416 7.37 1.95 -4.13
C ASP A 416 8.91 1.91 -4.03
N PHE A 417 9.46 0.87 -3.40
CA PHE A 417 10.90 0.81 -3.12
C PHE A 417 11.69 -0.09 -4.08
N PHE A 418 11.11 -1.21 -4.52
CA PHE A 418 11.81 -2.19 -5.34
C PHE A 418 11.38 -2.16 -6.80
N SER A 419 10.15 -1.75 -7.09
CA SER A 419 9.61 -1.58 -8.45
C SER A 419 9.46 -0.08 -8.78
N ARG A 420 8.38 0.26 -9.48
CA ARG A 420 7.74 1.57 -9.57
C ARG A 420 6.22 1.36 -9.53
N SER A 421 5.48 2.23 -8.86
CA SER A 421 4.04 2.40 -9.02
C SER A 421 3.74 3.82 -9.49
N ASP A 422 2.93 3.93 -10.54
CA ASP A 422 2.33 5.18 -11.02
C ASP A 422 0.84 5.27 -10.61
N SER A 423 0.39 4.39 -9.71
CA SER A 423 -0.97 4.40 -9.14
C SER A 423 -1.27 5.72 -8.45
N ILE A 424 -2.49 6.22 -8.62
CA ILE A 424 -3.00 7.40 -7.91
C ILE A 424 -3.81 7.01 -6.66
N GLY A 425 -3.94 5.70 -6.39
CA GLY A 425 -4.77 5.15 -5.32
C GLY A 425 -6.23 5.60 -5.43
N GLY A 426 -6.85 5.76 -4.26
CA GLY A 426 -8.22 6.26 -4.13
C GLY A 426 -9.21 5.16 -3.75
N VAL A 427 -10.35 5.58 -3.19
CA VAL A 427 -11.37 4.65 -2.69
C VAL A 427 -11.97 3.85 -3.84
N HIS A 428 -12.03 2.54 -3.68
CA HIS A 428 -12.60 1.63 -4.66
C HIS A 428 -13.30 0.44 -3.96
N SER A 429 -13.95 -0.42 -4.74
CA SER A 429 -14.67 -1.60 -4.27
C SER A 429 -14.70 -2.67 -5.35
N PHE A 430 -15.06 -3.88 -4.95
CA PHE A 430 -15.15 -5.02 -5.86
C PHE A 430 -16.01 -4.72 -7.09
N GLY A 431 -15.43 -4.94 -8.27
CA GLY A 431 -16.11 -4.78 -9.56
C GLY A 431 -16.12 -3.35 -10.13
N ASP A 432 -15.51 -2.37 -9.44
CA ASP A 432 -15.34 -1.02 -9.98
C ASP A 432 -14.50 -1.05 -11.28
N ILE A 433 -14.78 -0.12 -12.20
CA ILE A 433 -14.03 0.11 -13.44
C ILE A 433 -13.14 1.33 -13.21
N LEU A 434 -11.83 1.12 -13.11
CA LEU A 434 -10.91 2.13 -12.58
C LEU A 434 -9.78 2.46 -13.55
N ASP A 435 -9.04 3.52 -13.23
CA ASP A 435 -7.80 3.88 -13.90
C ASP A 435 -6.84 2.67 -13.96
N PRO A 436 -6.25 2.36 -15.13
CA PRO A 436 -5.41 1.17 -15.33
C PRO A 436 -4.16 1.13 -14.44
N ARG A 437 -3.75 2.27 -13.88
CA ARG A 437 -2.63 2.35 -12.93
C ARG A 437 -3.04 1.90 -11.54
N VAL A 438 -4.29 2.19 -11.15
CA VAL A 438 -4.86 1.79 -9.86
C VAL A 438 -5.09 0.30 -9.85
N VAL A 439 -5.83 -0.25 -10.84
CA VAL A 439 -6.12 -1.69 -10.87
C VAL A 439 -4.87 -2.56 -11.00
N PHE A 440 -3.80 -2.03 -11.59
CA PHE A 440 -2.54 -2.76 -11.62
C PHE A 440 -1.96 -2.92 -10.21
N GLY A 441 -1.88 -1.83 -9.44
CA GLY A 441 -1.37 -1.84 -8.07
C GLY A 441 -2.23 -2.69 -7.13
N GLU A 442 -3.55 -2.49 -7.16
CA GLU A 442 -4.49 -3.24 -6.29
C GLU A 442 -4.54 -4.73 -6.65
N GLY A 443 -4.65 -5.05 -7.95
CA GLY A 443 -4.63 -6.44 -8.40
C GLY A 443 -3.29 -7.13 -8.16
N PHE A 444 -2.19 -6.38 -8.21
CA PHE A 444 -0.87 -6.87 -7.80
C PHE A 444 -0.80 -7.16 -6.30
N GLY A 445 -1.33 -6.28 -5.44
CA GLY A 445 -1.39 -6.49 -4.00
C GLY A 445 -2.11 -7.80 -3.65
N ASN A 446 -3.30 -8.01 -4.24
CA ASN A 446 -4.07 -9.24 -4.07
C ASN A 446 -3.27 -10.46 -4.52
N ALA A 447 -2.77 -10.45 -5.76
CA ALA A 447 -2.05 -11.59 -6.32
C ALA A 447 -0.77 -11.90 -5.53
N LEU A 448 0.03 -10.88 -5.20
CA LEU A 448 1.25 -11.02 -4.42
C LEU A 448 0.97 -11.63 -3.05
N SER A 449 -0.14 -11.27 -2.41
CA SER A 449 -0.51 -11.82 -1.11
C SER A 449 -0.67 -13.35 -1.17
N ALA A 450 -1.38 -13.87 -2.18
CA ALA A 450 -1.50 -15.32 -2.41
C ALA A 450 -0.19 -15.97 -2.87
N MET A 451 0.59 -15.27 -3.69
CA MET A 451 1.93 -15.76 -4.06
C MET A 451 2.79 -15.95 -2.83
N ILE A 452 2.75 -15.05 -1.83
CA ILE A 452 3.60 -15.14 -0.63
C ILE A 452 3.11 -16.19 0.35
N THR A 453 1.80 -16.29 0.56
CA THR A 453 1.20 -17.26 1.48
C THR A 453 1.15 -18.67 0.89
N ASP A 454 1.32 -18.80 -0.45
CA ASP A 454 1.03 -20.03 -1.19
C ASP A 454 -0.42 -20.50 -0.95
N ASP A 455 -1.34 -19.53 -0.81
CA ASP A 455 -2.75 -19.73 -0.55
C ASP A 455 -3.60 -18.83 -1.46
N PRO A 456 -4.37 -19.40 -2.41
CA PRO A 456 -5.19 -18.62 -3.35
C PRO A 456 -6.37 -17.93 -2.71
N LEU A 457 -6.75 -18.30 -1.48
CA LEU A 457 -7.94 -17.78 -0.83
C LEU A 457 -7.58 -16.56 0.01
N TYR A 458 -7.73 -15.38 -0.57
CA TYR A 458 -7.71 -14.12 0.15
C TYR A 458 -8.89 -14.08 1.12
N ILE A 459 -8.62 -13.79 2.40
CA ILE A 459 -9.65 -13.62 3.43
C ILE A 459 -9.40 -12.33 4.21
N ASP A 460 -10.45 -11.55 4.37
CA ASP A 460 -10.54 -10.38 5.24
C ASP A 460 -11.71 -10.62 6.22
N THR A 461 -11.40 -10.58 7.51
CA THR A 461 -12.33 -10.88 8.60
C THR A 461 -12.79 -9.61 9.30
N ASN A 462 -14.11 -9.50 9.50
CA ASN A 462 -14.68 -8.33 10.14
C ASN A 462 -15.92 -8.68 10.97
N GLY A 463 -16.58 -7.63 11.46
CA GLY A 463 -17.83 -7.73 12.18
C GLY A 463 -17.71 -8.40 13.55
N ARG A 464 -18.88 -8.68 14.14
CA ARG A 464 -19.01 -9.17 15.51
C ARG A 464 -18.29 -10.52 15.67
N GLN A 465 -17.43 -10.61 16.67
CA GLN A 465 -16.60 -11.78 16.97
C GLN A 465 -15.64 -12.18 15.85
N GLN A 466 -15.39 -11.29 14.88
CA GLN A 466 -14.59 -11.59 13.68
C GLN A 466 -15.17 -12.82 12.97
N ASN A 467 -16.51 -12.85 12.85
CA ASN A 467 -17.29 -13.95 12.28
C ASN A 467 -18.14 -13.46 11.10
N ASP A 468 -17.63 -12.47 10.38
CA ASP A 468 -18.09 -12.02 9.09
C ASP A 468 -16.87 -11.64 8.25
N GLY A 469 -17.07 -11.28 6.99
CA GLY A 469 -15.97 -10.91 6.12
C GLY A 469 -16.25 -11.19 4.65
N PHE A 470 -15.20 -11.13 3.84
CA PHE A 470 -15.26 -11.56 2.45
C PHE A 470 -14.08 -12.43 2.09
N THR A 471 -14.23 -13.12 0.97
CA THR A 471 -13.16 -13.92 0.37
C THR A 471 -13.00 -13.56 -1.08
N ILE A 472 -11.77 -13.63 -1.57
CA ILE A 472 -11.46 -13.62 -3.00
C ILE A 472 -10.68 -14.91 -3.28
N ASN A 473 -11.20 -15.76 -4.16
CA ASN A 473 -10.42 -16.90 -4.64
C ASN A 473 -9.68 -16.48 -5.91
N LEU A 474 -8.36 -16.40 -5.83
CA LEU A 474 -7.52 -15.90 -6.92
C LEU A 474 -7.41 -16.91 -8.08
N GLU A 475 -7.69 -18.19 -7.82
CA GLU A 475 -7.88 -19.25 -8.84
C GLU A 475 -9.22 -19.11 -9.57
N ASN A 476 -10.16 -18.31 -9.06
CA ASN A 476 -11.44 -18.12 -9.72
C ASN A 476 -11.34 -17.04 -10.80
N ASN A 477 -11.15 -17.49 -12.02
CA ASN A 477 -11.02 -16.66 -13.22
C ASN A 477 -12.32 -15.96 -13.68
N ILE A 478 -13.39 -15.97 -12.88
CA ILE A 478 -14.66 -15.30 -13.19
C ILE A 478 -14.69 -13.91 -12.54
N CYS A 479 -14.37 -12.90 -13.36
CA CYS A 479 -14.33 -11.51 -12.92
C CYS A 479 -15.57 -10.71 -13.35
N MET A 480 -16.09 -9.90 -12.42
CA MET A 480 -17.05 -8.85 -12.75
C MET A 480 -16.34 -7.77 -13.55
N ASN A 481 -16.98 -7.30 -14.64
CA ASN A 481 -16.44 -6.26 -15.52
C ASN A 481 -15.00 -6.58 -16.00
N ALA A 482 -14.76 -7.83 -16.44
CA ALA A 482 -13.43 -8.27 -16.85
C ALA A 482 -12.79 -7.35 -17.91
N GLY A 483 -11.52 -7.02 -17.73
CA GLY A 483 -10.77 -6.14 -18.64
C GLY A 483 -9.54 -5.52 -18.00
N TRP A 484 -8.82 -4.72 -18.79
CA TRP A 484 -7.55 -4.07 -18.40
C TRP A 484 -7.72 -2.95 -17.35
N TYR A 485 -8.96 -2.67 -16.96
CA TYR A 485 -9.43 -1.69 -16.00
C TYR A 485 -10.08 -2.34 -14.76
N SER A 486 -9.95 -3.66 -14.59
CA SER A 486 -10.55 -4.45 -13.52
C SER A 486 -9.48 -5.08 -12.63
N GLU A 487 -9.54 -4.78 -11.33
CA GLU A 487 -8.65 -5.34 -10.30
C GLU A 487 -8.69 -6.88 -10.29
N CYS A 488 -9.89 -7.46 -10.39
CA CYS A 488 -10.06 -8.91 -10.46
C CYS A 488 -9.37 -9.50 -11.70
N SER A 489 -9.44 -8.84 -12.85
CA SER A 489 -8.76 -9.33 -14.04
C SER A 489 -7.24 -9.30 -13.88
N ILE A 490 -6.69 -8.25 -13.23
CA ILE A 490 -5.26 -8.15 -13.00
C ILE A 490 -4.80 -9.21 -12.00
N GLN A 491 -5.48 -9.37 -10.87
CA GLN A 491 -5.06 -10.35 -9.86
C GLN A 491 -5.09 -11.78 -10.42
N SER A 492 -6.12 -12.12 -11.23
CA SER A 492 -6.27 -13.44 -11.88
C SER A 492 -5.11 -13.69 -12.82
N VAL A 493 -4.84 -12.78 -13.77
CA VAL A 493 -3.72 -12.93 -14.72
C VAL A 493 -2.38 -13.06 -13.99
N LEU A 494 -2.13 -12.27 -12.96
CA LEU A 494 -0.86 -12.30 -12.23
C LEU A 494 -0.69 -13.60 -11.43
N TYR A 495 -1.76 -14.08 -10.81
CA TYR A 495 -1.74 -15.30 -10.03
C TYR A 495 -1.58 -16.54 -10.92
N ASP A 496 -2.32 -16.62 -12.05
CA ASP A 496 -2.19 -17.69 -13.06
C ASP A 496 -0.77 -17.75 -13.69
N ILE A 497 -0.05 -16.62 -13.74
CA ILE A 497 1.36 -16.63 -14.17
C ILE A 497 2.24 -17.37 -13.14
N TYR A 498 1.92 -17.23 -11.86
CA TYR A 498 2.72 -17.71 -10.75
C TYR A 498 2.50 -19.17 -10.41
N ASP A 499 1.24 -19.58 -10.27
CA ASP A 499 0.84 -20.80 -9.60
C ASP A 499 1.10 -22.04 -10.48
N ALA A 500 0.67 -23.23 -10.01
CA ALA A 500 0.93 -24.49 -10.68
C ALA A 500 -0.34 -25.22 -11.13
N ASP A 501 -1.51 -24.75 -10.71
CA ASP A 501 -2.81 -25.39 -10.86
C ASP A 501 -3.47 -24.97 -12.19
N ASN A 502 -2.84 -25.42 -13.27
CA ASN A 502 -3.28 -25.18 -14.64
C ASN A 502 -4.76 -25.55 -14.90
N ASP A 503 -5.53 -24.62 -15.47
CA ASP A 503 -6.92 -24.80 -15.90
C ASP A 503 -7.10 -24.84 -17.45
N MET A 504 -8.29 -24.59 -17.99
CA MET A 504 -8.52 -24.61 -19.45
C MET A 504 -7.87 -23.43 -20.19
N GLN A 505 -7.62 -22.32 -19.51
CA GLN A 505 -7.04 -21.09 -20.04
C GLN A 505 -5.66 -20.79 -19.44
N ASP A 506 -5.39 -21.35 -18.26
CA ASP A 506 -4.05 -21.37 -17.68
C ASP A 506 -3.24 -22.62 -18.08
N SER A 507 -2.09 -22.36 -18.72
CA SER A 507 -1.08 -23.36 -19.06
C SER A 507 0.32 -22.91 -18.65
N VAL A 508 0.37 -21.87 -17.82
CA VAL A 508 1.58 -21.17 -17.40
C VAL A 508 1.81 -21.53 -15.94
N SER A 509 3.05 -21.83 -15.58
CA SER A 509 3.41 -22.05 -14.17
C SER A 509 4.84 -21.59 -13.98
N MET A 510 5.00 -20.27 -13.98
CA MET A 510 6.31 -19.63 -14.08
C MET A 510 6.97 -19.40 -12.72
N GLY A 511 6.21 -19.53 -11.62
CA GLY A 511 6.67 -19.21 -10.28
C GLY A 511 6.97 -17.72 -10.09
N PHE A 512 7.57 -17.38 -8.95
CA PHE A 512 7.73 -15.98 -8.55
C PHE A 512 8.84 -15.25 -9.32
N SER A 513 9.91 -15.94 -9.73
CA SER A 513 11.11 -15.30 -10.27
C SER A 513 10.85 -14.45 -11.53
N PRO A 514 10.05 -14.90 -12.53
CA PRO A 514 9.75 -14.06 -13.69
C PRO A 514 8.92 -12.81 -13.35
N VAL A 515 7.95 -12.92 -12.44
CA VAL A 515 7.17 -11.78 -11.93
C VAL A 515 8.08 -10.76 -11.26
N PHE A 516 8.92 -11.23 -10.34
CA PHE A 516 9.89 -10.41 -9.62
C PHE A 516 10.88 -9.68 -10.54
N ASN A 517 11.41 -10.38 -11.56
CA ASN A 517 12.35 -9.82 -12.53
C ASN A 517 11.72 -8.69 -13.37
N VAL A 518 10.45 -8.85 -13.78
CA VAL A 518 9.72 -7.79 -14.49
C VAL A 518 9.56 -6.56 -13.59
N LEU A 519 9.11 -6.74 -12.34
CA LEU A 519 8.87 -5.63 -11.40
C LEU A 519 10.15 -4.83 -11.15
N GLN A 520 11.24 -5.49 -10.77
CA GLN A 520 12.48 -4.80 -10.40
C GLN A 520 13.21 -4.12 -11.57
N VAL A 521 13.04 -4.62 -12.80
CA VAL A 521 13.82 -4.15 -13.95
C VAL A 521 12.95 -3.43 -14.97
N ALA A 522 12.00 -4.13 -15.58
CA ALA A 522 11.27 -3.60 -16.72
C ALA A 522 10.16 -2.63 -16.30
N GLN A 523 9.35 -3.01 -15.30
CA GLN A 523 8.28 -2.17 -14.77
C GLN A 523 8.86 -0.89 -14.17
N LYS A 524 9.91 -1.00 -13.36
CA LYS A 524 10.63 0.13 -12.77
C LYS A 524 11.10 1.17 -13.78
N ASN A 525 11.59 0.71 -14.95
CA ASN A 525 12.24 1.57 -15.95
C ASN A 525 11.38 1.85 -17.20
N THR A 526 10.12 1.42 -17.22
CA THR A 526 9.27 1.54 -18.42
C THR A 526 8.98 3.01 -18.78
N ALA A 527 8.83 3.28 -20.08
CA ALA A 527 8.53 4.63 -20.58
C ALA A 527 7.02 4.97 -20.55
N ALA A 528 6.15 3.96 -20.47
CA ALA A 528 4.72 4.12 -20.19
C ALA A 528 4.49 4.35 -18.69
N LEU A 529 3.26 4.65 -18.28
CA LEU A 529 2.87 4.50 -16.87
C LEU A 529 2.68 3.01 -16.54
N THR A 530 2.84 2.65 -15.27
CA THR A 530 2.74 1.25 -14.80
C THR A 530 1.30 0.76 -14.90
N THR A 531 1.10 -0.26 -15.72
CA THR A 531 -0.19 -0.90 -15.99
C THR A 531 0.08 -2.37 -16.32
N ILE A 532 -0.98 -3.15 -16.53
CA ILE A 532 -0.86 -4.52 -17.05
C ILE A 532 -0.12 -4.59 -18.39
N PHE A 533 -0.21 -3.54 -19.22
CA PHE A 533 0.44 -3.49 -20.53
C PHE A 533 1.96 -3.44 -20.44
N SER A 534 2.49 -2.57 -19.59
CA SER A 534 3.95 -2.47 -19.38
C SER A 534 4.51 -3.73 -18.73
N PHE A 535 3.74 -4.37 -17.86
CA PHE A 535 4.13 -5.63 -17.20
C PHE A 535 4.12 -6.81 -18.19
N ILE A 536 2.99 -7.13 -18.81
CA ILE A 536 2.84 -8.30 -19.67
C ILE A 536 3.74 -8.22 -20.89
N LYS A 537 3.91 -7.03 -21.49
CA LYS A 537 4.84 -6.87 -22.60
C LYS A 537 6.26 -7.28 -22.20
N ALA A 538 6.73 -6.81 -21.05
CA ALA A 538 8.05 -7.14 -20.54
C ALA A 538 8.18 -8.62 -20.19
N LEU A 539 7.14 -9.21 -19.58
CA LEU A 539 7.12 -10.64 -19.25
C LEU A 539 7.26 -11.49 -20.52
N LYS A 540 6.51 -11.18 -21.57
CA LYS A 540 6.58 -11.89 -22.87
C LYS A 540 7.94 -11.73 -23.54
N ASP A 541 8.55 -10.54 -23.47
CA ASP A 541 9.89 -10.30 -24.02
C ASP A 541 10.97 -11.13 -23.30
N GLN A 542 10.85 -11.30 -21.99
CA GLN A 542 11.76 -12.10 -21.19
C GLN A 542 11.49 -13.61 -21.34
N ASN A 543 10.26 -13.99 -21.72
CA ASN A 543 9.80 -15.38 -21.80
C ASN A 543 9.07 -15.67 -23.13
N PRO A 544 9.74 -15.54 -24.28
CA PRO A 544 9.09 -15.61 -25.59
C PRO A 544 8.46 -16.98 -25.90
N ALA A 545 8.93 -18.05 -25.25
CA ALA A 545 8.35 -19.38 -25.38
C ALA A 545 6.92 -19.47 -24.79
N ASN A 546 6.62 -18.66 -23.78
CA ASN A 546 5.32 -18.63 -23.10
C ASN A 546 4.39 -17.53 -23.66
N ALA A 547 4.83 -16.75 -24.65
CA ALA A 547 4.11 -15.55 -25.10
C ALA A 547 2.65 -15.84 -25.52
N ASN A 548 2.41 -16.94 -26.23
CA ASN A 548 1.04 -17.32 -26.65
C ASN A 548 0.18 -17.80 -25.47
N ALA A 549 0.78 -18.45 -24.48
CA ALA A 549 0.08 -18.90 -23.28
C ALA A 549 -0.30 -17.70 -22.41
N ILE A 550 0.61 -16.73 -22.26
CA ILE A 550 0.34 -15.46 -21.58
C ILE A 550 -0.78 -14.67 -22.31
N ASP A 551 -0.80 -14.66 -23.64
CA ASP A 551 -1.90 -14.04 -24.39
C ASP A 551 -3.24 -14.76 -24.18
N ALA A 552 -3.23 -16.07 -23.92
CA ALA A 552 -4.44 -16.82 -23.58
C ALA A 552 -4.99 -16.42 -22.20
N LEU A 553 -4.11 -16.23 -21.20
CA LEU A 553 -4.48 -15.71 -19.88
C LEU A 553 -5.14 -14.34 -19.97
N THR A 554 -4.50 -13.38 -20.66
CA THR A 554 -5.07 -12.03 -20.82
C THR A 554 -6.39 -12.09 -21.59
N SER A 555 -6.49 -12.94 -22.62
CA SER A 555 -7.73 -13.11 -23.38
C SER A 555 -8.86 -13.69 -22.54
N GLY A 556 -8.57 -14.60 -21.60
CA GLY A 556 -9.54 -15.13 -20.64
C GLY A 556 -10.17 -14.03 -19.77
N GLN A 557 -9.41 -12.98 -19.49
CA GLN A 557 -9.85 -11.78 -18.79
C GLN A 557 -10.35 -10.66 -19.72
N SER A 558 -10.71 -10.97 -20.97
CA SER A 558 -11.18 -9.99 -21.97
C SER A 558 -10.18 -8.85 -22.22
N ILE A 559 -8.88 -9.14 -22.15
CA ILE A 559 -7.80 -8.22 -22.50
C ILE A 559 -7.17 -8.73 -23.81
N ASP A 560 -7.19 -7.90 -24.85
CA ASP A 560 -6.61 -8.26 -26.15
C ASP A 560 -5.11 -8.56 -25.99
N PRO A 561 -4.52 -9.40 -26.86
CA PRO A 561 -3.09 -9.70 -26.82
C PRO A 561 -2.23 -8.44 -26.71
N ILE A 562 -1.35 -8.40 -25.71
CA ILE A 562 -0.56 -7.21 -25.39
C ILE A 562 0.71 -7.21 -26.26
N LEU A 563 0.79 -6.23 -27.18
CA LEU A 563 1.88 -6.12 -28.16
C LEU A 563 2.91 -5.04 -27.83
N ASP A 564 2.57 -4.07 -26.97
CA ASP A 564 3.49 -3.05 -26.49
C ASP A 564 3.13 -2.58 -25.08
N ILE A 565 3.99 -1.73 -24.52
CA ILE A 565 3.84 -1.17 -23.16
C ILE A 565 2.73 -0.12 -23.03
N TYR A 566 2.09 0.26 -24.14
CA TYR A 566 1.08 1.34 -24.21
C TYR A 566 -0.33 0.81 -24.51
N GLY A 567 -0.51 -0.51 -24.63
CA GLY A 567 -1.81 -1.11 -24.92
C GLY A 567 -2.36 -0.78 -26.31
N THR A 568 -1.51 -0.53 -27.32
CA THR A 568 -1.99 -0.11 -28.66
C THR A 568 -2.80 -1.18 -29.41
N SER A 569 -2.77 -2.42 -28.93
CA SER A 569 -3.50 -3.56 -29.48
C SER A 569 -4.88 -3.77 -28.85
N GLN A 570 -5.29 -2.94 -27.89
CA GLN A 570 -6.64 -3.01 -27.32
C GLN A 570 -7.65 -2.38 -28.29
N PHE A 571 -8.63 -3.18 -28.70
CA PHE A 571 -9.70 -2.78 -29.63
C PHE A 571 -11.06 -3.37 -29.28
N SER A 572 -11.09 -4.49 -28.54
CA SER A 572 -12.31 -5.29 -28.36
C SER A 572 -13.04 -5.01 -27.05
N ASN A 573 -12.34 -4.48 -26.04
CA ASN A 573 -12.90 -4.26 -24.71
C ASN A 573 -12.72 -2.79 -24.28
N ASP A 574 -13.74 -2.01 -24.59
CA ASP A 574 -13.92 -0.62 -24.21
C ASP A 574 -15.17 -0.53 -23.33
N PRO A 575 -15.03 -0.23 -22.03
CA PRO A 575 -16.18 -0.23 -21.14
C PRO A 575 -17.00 1.05 -21.34
N GLY A 576 -18.32 0.90 -21.37
CA GLY A 576 -19.26 2.03 -21.28
C GLY A 576 -19.61 2.70 -22.60
N ALA A 577 -20.07 3.95 -22.48
CA ALA A 577 -20.56 4.76 -23.60
C ALA A 577 -19.52 5.77 -24.10
N THR A 578 -18.62 6.26 -23.25
CA THR A 578 -17.49 7.09 -23.67
C THR A 578 -16.32 6.22 -24.11
N ASP A 579 -15.79 6.48 -25.32
CA ASP A 579 -14.66 5.76 -25.88
C ASP A 579 -13.37 5.99 -25.07
N GLN A 580 -12.87 4.94 -24.42
CA GLN A 580 -11.62 4.96 -23.63
C GLN A 580 -10.42 4.52 -24.44
N LEU A 581 -10.62 4.10 -25.70
CA LEU A 581 -9.56 3.68 -26.59
C LEU A 581 -9.18 4.79 -27.59
N PRO A 582 -7.94 4.78 -28.10
CA PRO A 582 -6.80 4.01 -27.58
C PRO A 582 -6.42 4.45 -26.16
N VAL A 583 -5.83 3.53 -25.37
CA VAL A 583 -5.37 3.82 -23.99
C VAL A 583 -4.37 4.99 -23.97
N TYR A 584 -3.46 5.04 -24.96
CA TYR A 584 -2.56 6.17 -25.19
C TYR A 584 -2.75 6.75 -26.59
N GLU A 585 -3.12 8.02 -26.66
CA GLU A 585 -3.19 8.78 -27.90
C GLU A 585 -1.79 9.12 -28.44
N ILE A 586 -1.49 8.74 -29.68
CA ILE A 586 -0.14 8.92 -30.26
C ILE A 586 -0.01 10.27 -30.95
N TYR A 587 1.02 11.05 -30.62
CA TYR A 587 1.40 12.32 -31.25
C TYR A 587 2.79 12.28 -31.89
#